data_AF-A0A2V8RH83-F1
#
_entry.id   AF-A0A2V8RH83-F1
#
_cell.length_a   1.000
_cell.length_b   1.000
_cell.length_c   1.000
_cell.angle_alpha   90.00
_cell.angle_beta   90.00
_cell.angle_gamma   90.00
#
_symmetry.space_group_name_H-M   'P 1'
#
loop_
_entity.id
_entity.type
_entity.pdbx_description
1 polymer ?
#
loop_
_entity_poly.entity_id
_entity_poly.type
_entity_poly.pdbx_seq_one_letter_code
_entity_poly.pdbx_strand_id
1 'polypeptide(L)'
;MLAPTEPYFTAKDLSAGGNEPNANSVVMRLDYGEFSMLLEGDAEEQTERRMVEHGANLSAEVLKVAHHGSKYATSADFLKRGGFHWAVVSTGADNRYGLPSPETLERLKAAGVKLFRTDLQGEITISTRGQKDDVKITAAREPKMNQDIWAGLQALRDDSAKRGFINYGDLPPAPKPTPERANTNANRNANSRTRAR
;
A
#
# COMPACT_ATOMS: atom_id res chain seq x y z
N MET A 1 6.29 -15.68 13.58
CA MET A 1 6.76 -15.36 12.22
C MET A 1 5.68 -14.57 11.50
N LEU A 2 6.05 -13.68 10.58
CA LEU A 2 5.08 -13.03 9.69
C LEU A 2 4.63 -14.02 8.62
N ALA A 3 3.41 -13.84 8.13
CA ALA A 3 2.78 -14.72 7.15
C ALA A 3 3.39 -14.56 5.74
N PRO A 4 3.25 -15.57 4.86
CA PRO A 4 2.63 -16.87 5.12
C PRO A 4 3.59 -17.85 5.83
N THR A 5 3.02 -18.82 6.54
CA THR A 5 3.73 -19.95 7.16
C THR A 5 2.99 -21.25 6.82
N GLU A 6 3.71 -22.36 6.70
CA GLU A 6 3.06 -23.66 6.46
C GLU A 6 2.29 -24.16 7.71
N PRO A 7 1.12 -24.81 7.53
CA PRO A 7 0.45 -25.05 6.25
C PRO A 7 -0.24 -23.79 5.69
N TYR A 8 -0.13 -23.55 4.38
CA TYR A 8 -0.83 -22.45 3.70
C TYR A 8 -2.35 -22.58 3.82
N PHE A 9 -3.05 -21.45 3.80
CA PHE A 9 -4.51 -21.45 3.76
C PHE A 9 -5.01 -22.00 2.43
N THR A 10 -6.06 -22.81 2.52
CA THR A 10 -6.78 -23.41 1.39
C THR A 10 -8.23 -22.93 1.41
N ALA A 11 -9.00 -23.20 0.36
CA ALA A 11 -10.41 -22.83 0.28
C ALA A 11 -11.24 -23.39 1.43
N LYS A 12 -10.81 -24.50 2.05
CA LYS A 12 -11.45 -25.08 3.24
C LYS A 12 -11.31 -24.16 4.47
N ASP A 13 -10.22 -23.42 4.55
CA ASP A 13 -9.94 -22.49 5.65
C ASP A 13 -10.64 -21.12 5.47
N LEU A 14 -11.15 -20.85 4.26
CA LEU A 14 -11.78 -19.59 3.86
C LEU A 14 -13.30 -19.68 3.72
N SER A 15 -13.93 -20.70 4.31
CA SER A 15 -15.35 -21.04 4.08
C SER A 15 -16.36 -19.94 4.44
N ALA A 16 -15.92 -18.86 5.11
CA ALA A 16 -16.72 -17.69 5.46
C ALA A 16 -16.53 -16.48 4.49
N GLY A 17 -15.70 -16.62 3.45
CA GLY A 17 -15.31 -15.54 2.54
C GLY A 17 -13.80 -15.31 2.51
N GLY A 18 -13.34 -14.56 1.51
CA GLY A 18 -11.91 -14.31 1.25
C GLY A 18 -11.36 -15.08 0.05
N ASN A 19 -10.08 -14.89 -0.26
CA ASN A 19 -9.41 -15.62 -1.35
C ASN A 19 -8.05 -16.20 -0.93
N GLU A 20 -7.69 -17.36 -1.49
CA GLU A 20 -6.46 -18.08 -1.12
C GLU A 20 -5.17 -17.25 -1.33
N PRO A 21 -4.97 -16.55 -2.46
CA PRO A 21 -3.81 -15.67 -2.63
C PRO A 21 -3.67 -14.61 -1.53
N ASN A 22 -4.76 -13.93 -1.20
CA ASN A 22 -4.82 -12.87 -0.21
C ASN A 22 -4.56 -13.41 1.19
N ALA A 23 -5.23 -14.50 1.57
CA ALA A 23 -5.01 -15.16 2.84
C ALA A 23 -3.57 -15.67 3.02
N ASN A 24 -2.85 -15.91 1.91
CA ASN A 24 -1.44 -16.28 1.89
C ASN A 24 -0.51 -15.11 1.50
N SER A 25 -0.96 -13.86 1.65
CA SER A 25 -0.13 -12.67 1.40
C SER A 25 1.14 -12.68 2.26
N VAL A 26 2.24 -12.25 1.66
CA VAL A 26 3.49 -11.99 2.37
C VAL A 26 3.34 -10.70 3.17
N VAL A 27 3.47 -10.81 4.49
CA VAL A 27 3.50 -9.68 5.41
C VAL A 27 4.94 -9.36 5.75
N MET A 28 5.33 -8.11 5.53
CA MET A 28 6.69 -7.64 5.79
C MET A 28 6.69 -6.63 6.92
N ARG A 29 7.66 -6.78 7.82
CA ARG A 29 8.04 -5.74 8.78
C ARG A 29 9.36 -5.14 8.36
N LEU A 30 9.42 -3.83 8.32
CA LEU A 30 10.63 -3.04 8.14
C LEU A 30 11.01 -2.44 9.48
N ASP A 31 12.20 -2.75 9.97
CA ASP A 31 12.81 -2.10 11.14
C ASP A 31 14.02 -1.28 10.68
N TYR A 32 14.09 -0.01 11.08
CA TYR A 32 15.20 0.89 10.78
C TYR A 32 15.47 1.83 11.94
N GLY A 33 16.47 1.50 12.76
CA GLY A 33 16.69 2.19 14.04
C GLY A 33 15.47 2.06 14.95
N GLU A 34 14.94 3.18 15.43
CA GLU A 34 13.71 3.24 16.24
C GLU A 34 12.42 3.24 15.38
N PHE A 35 12.53 3.37 14.06
CA PHE A 35 11.39 3.33 13.16
C PHE A 35 10.99 1.90 12.82
N SER A 36 9.68 1.65 12.77
CA SER A 36 9.14 0.38 12.29
C SER A 36 7.87 0.56 11.47
N MET A 37 7.74 -0.25 10.41
CA MET A 37 6.57 -0.25 9.54
C MET A 37 6.13 -1.67 9.21
N LEU A 38 4.82 -1.90 9.17
CA LEU A 38 4.22 -3.17 8.76
C LEU A 38 3.52 -3.01 7.41
N LEU A 39 3.84 -3.90 6.47
CA LEU A 39 3.35 -3.94 5.09
C LEU A 39 2.58 -5.24 4.90
N GLU A 40 1.26 -5.16 4.89
CA GLU A 40 0.40 -6.36 4.90
C GLU A 40 0.03 -6.91 3.52
N GLY A 41 0.38 -6.22 2.44
CA GLY A 41 -0.08 -6.58 1.10
C GLY A 41 -1.61 -6.63 1.07
N ASP A 42 -2.15 -7.75 0.60
CA ASP A 42 -3.59 -8.03 0.57
C ASP A 42 -3.98 -9.11 1.60
N ALA A 43 -3.27 -9.18 2.73
CA ALA A 43 -3.61 -10.07 3.84
C ALA A 43 -5.09 -9.90 4.24
N GLU A 44 -5.71 -11.02 4.61
CA GLU A 44 -7.08 -11.04 5.13
C GLU A 44 -7.06 -11.46 6.61
N GLU A 45 -8.22 -11.38 7.27
CA GLU A 45 -8.36 -11.64 8.71
C GLU A 45 -7.79 -13.00 9.14
N GLN A 46 -7.84 -14.02 8.27
CA GLN A 46 -7.23 -15.32 8.54
C GLN A 46 -5.72 -15.20 8.73
N THR A 47 -5.05 -14.44 7.86
CA THR A 47 -3.60 -14.15 7.91
C THR A 47 -3.26 -13.42 9.20
N GLU A 48 -4.02 -12.38 9.52
CA GLU A 48 -3.85 -11.55 10.72
C GLU A 48 -4.02 -12.36 11.99
N ARG A 49 -5.12 -13.13 12.08
CA ARG A 49 -5.40 -14.00 13.21
C ARG A 49 -4.27 -14.99 13.42
N ARG A 50 -3.78 -15.62 12.35
CA ARG A 50 -2.64 -16.54 12.45
C ARG A 50 -1.39 -15.84 12.99
N MET A 51 -1.08 -14.64 12.52
CA MET A 51 0.08 -13.88 13.03
C MET A 51 -0.08 -13.53 14.51
N VAL A 52 -1.28 -13.16 14.96
CA VAL A 52 -1.57 -12.88 16.38
C VAL A 52 -1.43 -14.15 17.24
N GLU A 53 -2.05 -15.25 16.82
CA GLU A 53 -2.02 -16.54 17.52
C GLU A 53 -0.59 -17.08 17.66
N HIS A 54 0.24 -16.89 16.63
CA HIS A 54 1.65 -17.32 16.64
C HIS A 54 2.58 -16.32 17.34
N GLY A 55 2.04 -15.26 17.95
CA GLY A 55 2.83 -14.27 18.69
C GLY A 55 3.84 -13.52 17.81
N ALA A 56 3.51 -13.27 16.54
CA ALA A 56 4.35 -12.47 15.66
C ALA A 56 4.57 -11.06 16.24
N ASN A 57 5.74 -10.48 15.98
CA ASN A 57 6.02 -9.10 16.38
C ASN A 57 5.32 -8.13 15.41
N LEU A 58 4.08 -7.76 15.76
CA LEU A 58 3.24 -6.86 14.97
C LEU A 58 3.41 -5.38 15.34
N SER A 59 4.11 -5.08 16.44
CA SER A 59 4.20 -3.72 16.99
C SER A 59 4.98 -2.83 16.06
N ALA A 60 4.33 -1.90 15.37
CA ALA A 60 5.01 -1.00 14.44
C ALA A 60 4.44 0.42 14.54
N GLU A 61 5.24 1.39 14.15
CA GLU A 61 4.84 2.79 14.20
C GLU A 61 3.89 3.17 13.04
N VAL A 62 4.12 2.59 11.85
CA VAL A 62 3.30 2.78 10.65
C VAL A 62 2.70 1.46 10.16
N LEU A 63 1.41 1.48 9.82
CA LEU A 63 0.73 0.41 9.10
C LEU A 63 0.45 0.81 7.66
N LYS A 64 0.88 0.00 6.68
CA LYS A 64 0.26 -0.01 5.36
C LYS A 64 -0.93 -0.97 5.41
N VAL A 65 -2.13 -0.40 5.42
CA VAL A 65 -3.39 -1.11 5.58
C VAL A 65 -3.53 -2.18 4.50
N ALA A 66 -3.90 -3.38 4.93
CA ALA A 66 -4.09 -4.55 4.10
C ALA A 66 -5.21 -4.35 3.08
N HIS A 67 -5.03 -4.95 1.90
CA HIS A 67 -6.08 -5.17 0.90
C HIS A 67 -6.89 -3.91 0.58
N HIS A 68 -6.18 -2.79 0.38
CA HIS A 68 -6.75 -1.47 0.10
C HIS A 68 -7.79 -0.95 1.12
N GLY A 69 -7.88 -1.57 2.30
CA GLY A 69 -8.91 -1.29 3.30
C GLY A 69 -10.20 -2.11 3.13
N SER A 70 -10.11 -3.31 2.55
CA SER A 70 -11.20 -4.29 2.49
C SER A 70 -11.79 -4.57 3.88
N LYS A 71 -13.11 -4.82 3.94
CA LYS A 71 -13.81 -5.18 5.18
C LYS A 71 -13.37 -6.52 5.75
N TYR A 72 -12.75 -7.37 4.93
CA TYR A 72 -12.23 -8.69 5.31
C TYR A 72 -10.79 -8.67 5.84
N ALA A 73 -10.21 -7.48 6.03
CA ALA A 73 -8.85 -7.29 6.52
C ALA A 73 -8.81 -6.20 7.59
N THR A 74 -7.66 -6.01 8.23
CA THR A 74 -7.35 -5.04 9.29
C THR A 74 -8.28 -5.19 10.50
N SER A 75 -8.35 -6.40 11.06
CA SER A 75 -9.16 -6.78 12.21
C SER A 75 -8.85 -5.95 13.47
N ALA A 76 -9.85 -5.82 14.33
CA ALA A 76 -9.70 -5.03 15.56
C ALA A 76 -8.64 -5.61 16.51
N ASP A 77 -8.54 -6.95 16.58
CA ASP A 77 -7.54 -7.62 17.40
C ASP A 77 -6.11 -7.41 16.87
N PHE A 78 -5.95 -7.46 15.54
CA PHE A 78 -4.69 -7.12 14.88
C PHE A 78 -4.27 -5.67 15.15
N LEU A 79 -5.16 -4.70 14.96
CA LEU A 79 -4.88 -3.28 15.24
C LEU A 79 -4.46 -3.05 16.70
N LYS A 80 -5.17 -3.69 17.64
CA LYS A 80 -4.85 -3.63 19.06
C LYS A 80 -3.46 -4.20 19.36
N ARG A 81 -3.08 -5.31 18.71
CA ARG A 81 -1.77 -5.94 18.92
C ARG A 81 -0.62 -5.18 18.25
N GLY A 82 -0.89 -4.50 17.14
CA GLY A 82 0.09 -3.70 16.41
C GLY A 82 0.38 -2.33 17.01
N GLY A 83 -0.61 -1.69 17.66
CA GLY A 83 -0.38 -0.42 18.37
C GLY A 83 0.12 0.72 17.47
N PHE A 84 -0.37 0.77 16.23
CA PHE A 84 0.11 1.70 15.20
C PHE A 84 -0.24 3.16 15.53
N HIS A 85 0.65 4.10 15.17
CA HIS A 85 0.37 5.53 15.26
C HIS A 85 -0.23 6.07 13.95
N TRP A 86 0.27 5.57 12.82
CA TRP A 86 -0.16 6.00 11.49
C TRP A 86 -0.64 4.82 10.66
N ALA A 87 -1.65 5.05 9.83
CA ALA A 87 -2.13 4.08 8.86
C ALA A 87 -2.21 4.71 7.47
N VAL A 88 -1.71 4.01 6.46
CA VAL A 88 -1.78 4.42 5.05
C VAL A 88 -2.65 3.43 4.29
N VAL A 89 -3.73 3.90 3.70
CA VAL A 89 -4.55 3.13 2.77
C VAL A 89 -4.13 3.52 1.35
N SER A 90 -3.63 2.54 0.59
CA SER A 90 -3.39 2.72 -0.84
C SER A 90 -4.60 2.23 -1.62
N THR A 91 -5.27 3.13 -2.32
CA THR A 91 -6.38 2.86 -3.23
C THR A 91 -6.33 3.87 -4.40
N GLY A 92 -6.90 3.51 -5.54
CA GLY A 92 -6.87 4.34 -6.75
C GLY A 92 -7.81 5.54 -6.66
N ALA A 93 -7.48 6.66 -7.29
CA ALA A 93 -8.30 7.88 -7.26
C ALA A 93 -9.72 7.68 -7.84
N ASP A 94 -9.87 6.78 -8.83
CA ASP A 94 -11.17 6.44 -9.42
C ASP A 94 -11.98 5.45 -8.56
N ASN A 95 -11.36 4.89 -7.51
CA ASN A 95 -11.89 4.00 -6.48
C ASN A 95 -13.22 3.29 -6.80
N ARG A 96 -13.21 2.49 -7.86
CA ARG A 96 -14.43 1.81 -8.37
C ARG A 96 -14.91 0.68 -7.45
N TYR A 97 -14.03 0.23 -6.56
CA TYR A 97 -14.23 -0.86 -5.62
C TYR A 97 -14.88 -0.41 -4.30
N GLY A 98 -14.95 0.90 -4.07
CA GLY A 98 -15.48 1.44 -2.82
C GLY A 98 -14.60 1.17 -1.60
N LEU A 99 -13.28 1.05 -1.79
CA LEU A 99 -12.30 0.79 -0.73
C LEU A 99 -11.49 2.05 -0.40
N PRO A 100 -11.22 2.38 0.87
CA PRO A 100 -11.47 1.57 2.06
C PRO A 100 -12.94 1.47 2.42
N SER A 101 -13.33 0.29 2.92
CA SER A 101 -14.69 0.03 3.41
C SER A 101 -14.99 0.85 4.68
N PRO A 102 -16.25 1.25 4.90
CA PRO A 102 -16.66 1.91 6.15
C PRO A 102 -16.26 1.11 7.40
N GLU A 103 -16.38 -0.22 7.37
CA GLU A 103 -16.03 -1.11 8.47
C GLU A 103 -14.55 -1.06 8.83
N THR A 104 -13.67 -0.95 7.83
CA THR A 104 -12.23 -0.79 8.07
C THR A 104 -11.90 0.61 8.58
N LEU A 105 -12.55 1.64 8.05
CA LEU A 105 -12.37 3.01 8.53
C LEU A 105 -12.79 3.17 10.00
N GLU A 106 -13.92 2.58 10.39
CA GLU A 106 -14.38 2.60 11.79
C GLU A 106 -13.41 1.87 12.73
N ARG A 107 -12.86 0.72 12.31
CA ARG A 107 -11.84 0.01 13.10
C ARG A 107 -10.56 0.82 13.26
N LEU A 108 -10.06 1.42 12.18
CA LEU A 108 -8.87 2.30 12.22
C LEU A 108 -9.12 3.51 13.12
N LYS A 109 -10.30 4.12 13.03
CA LYS A 109 -10.72 5.25 13.87
C LYS A 109 -10.77 4.88 15.34
N ALA A 110 -11.38 3.73 15.66
CA ALA A 110 -11.45 3.20 17.02
C ALA A 110 -10.07 2.86 17.59
N ALA A 111 -9.11 2.46 16.75
CA ALA A 111 -7.72 2.24 17.13
C ALA A 111 -6.93 3.54 17.37
N GLY A 112 -7.49 4.71 17.06
CA GLY A 112 -6.86 6.01 17.31
C GLY A 112 -5.70 6.34 16.37
N VAL A 113 -5.59 5.65 15.23
CA VAL A 113 -4.51 5.90 14.26
C VAL A 113 -4.77 7.18 13.48
N LYS A 114 -3.71 7.88 13.09
CA LYS A 114 -3.79 8.95 12.10
C LYS A 114 -3.76 8.37 10.69
N LEU A 115 -4.87 8.54 9.97
CA LEU A 115 -5.10 7.95 8.65
C LEU A 115 -4.55 8.83 7.52
N PHE A 116 -3.97 8.19 6.51
CA PHE A 116 -3.62 8.74 5.20
C PHE A 116 -4.21 7.89 4.09
N ARG A 117 -4.67 8.52 3.00
CA ARG A 117 -5.42 7.88 1.92
C ARG A 117 -4.96 8.35 0.54
N THR A 118 -4.43 7.46 -0.29
CA THR A 118 -3.86 7.86 -1.59
C THR A 118 -4.91 8.33 -2.61
N ASP A 119 -6.16 7.87 -2.50
CA ASP A 119 -7.25 8.33 -3.36
C ASP A 119 -7.57 9.82 -3.15
N LEU A 120 -7.56 10.25 -1.88
CA LEU A 120 -7.85 11.63 -1.51
C LEU A 120 -6.59 12.52 -1.57
N GLN A 121 -5.48 12.02 -1.03
CA GLN A 121 -4.28 12.79 -0.73
C GLN A 121 -3.12 12.59 -1.72
N GLY A 122 -3.28 11.70 -2.71
CA GLY A 122 -2.24 11.41 -3.71
C GLY A 122 -1.09 10.58 -3.12
N GLU A 123 0.13 10.83 -3.60
CA GLU A 123 1.32 10.16 -3.06
C GLU A 123 1.50 10.48 -1.57
N ILE A 124 1.81 9.46 -0.77
CA ILE A 124 2.15 9.59 0.65
C ILE A 124 3.64 9.24 0.80
N THR A 125 4.43 10.19 1.29
CA THR A 125 5.86 10.03 1.52
C THR A 125 6.12 9.91 3.01
N ILE A 126 6.86 8.88 3.41
CA ILE A 126 7.31 8.68 4.79
C ILE A 126 8.83 8.84 4.80
N SER A 127 9.34 9.71 5.66
CA SER A 127 10.78 9.97 5.80
C SER A 127 11.20 9.93 7.27
N THR A 128 12.35 9.31 7.53
CA THR A 128 12.92 9.09 8.86
C THR A 128 14.43 8.87 8.73
N ARG A 129 15.18 9.19 9.78
CA ARG A 129 16.60 8.80 9.95
C ARG A 129 16.77 7.65 10.94
N GLY A 130 15.68 6.98 11.33
CA GLY A 130 15.67 5.88 12.29
C GLY A 130 15.87 6.34 13.73
N GLN A 131 15.56 7.61 14.04
CA GLN A 131 15.66 8.16 15.39
C GLN A 131 14.27 8.33 15.99
N LYS A 132 14.19 8.29 17.32
CA LYS A 132 12.94 8.51 18.02
C LYS A 132 12.33 9.88 17.64
N ASP A 133 11.01 9.89 17.41
CA ASP A 133 10.21 11.08 17.13
C ASP A 133 10.63 11.86 15.86
N ASP A 134 11.33 11.22 14.91
CA ASP A 134 11.83 11.88 13.69
C ASP A 134 11.00 11.61 12.41
N VAL A 135 9.95 10.80 12.53
CA VAL A 135 9.10 10.38 11.42
C VAL A 135 8.31 11.57 10.88
N LYS A 136 8.42 11.79 9.57
CA LYS A 136 7.64 12.80 8.84
C LYS A 136 6.86 12.12 7.73
N ILE A 137 5.54 12.31 7.75
CA ILE A 137 4.62 11.84 6.73
C ILE A 137 4.02 13.05 6.02
N THR A 138 4.20 13.12 4.70
CA THR A 138 3.64 14.17 3.84
C THR A 138 2.75 13.57 2.78
N ALA A 139 1.72 14.31 2.39
CA ALA A 139 0.83 14.00 1.29
C ALA A 139 1.09 14.93 0.10
N ALA A 140 0.90 14.44 -1.12
CA ALA A 140 1.00 15.25 -2.33
C ALA A 140 -0.06 16.36 -2.41
N ARG A 141 -1.21 16.14 -1.77
CA ARG A 141 -2.30 17.12 -1.66
C ARG A 141 -3.12 16.89 -0.41
N GLU A 142 -3.81 17.94 0.02
CA GLU A 142 -4.84 17.83 1.06
C GLU A 142 -6.14 17.25 0.47
N PRO A 143 -6.96 16.57 1.29
CA PRO A 143 -8.33 16.23 0.91
C PRO A 143 -9.10 17.50 0.55
N LYS A 144 -10.05 17.40 -0.39
CA LYS A 144 -10.94 18.54 -0.68
C LYS A 144 -11.81 18.84 0.54
N MET A 145 -12.24 20.10 0.69
CA MET A 145 -12.99 20.56 1.88
C MET A 145 -14.26 19.76 2.20
N ASN A 146 -14.88 19.15 1.18
CA ASN A 146 -16.08 18.32 1.32
C ASN A 146 -15.81 16.81 1.40
N GLN A 147 -14.55 16.39 1.52
CA GLN A 147 -14.15 14.99 1.63
C GLN A 147 -13.76 14.67 3.06
N ASP A 148 -14.54 13.79 3.71
CA ASP A 148 -14.17 13.19 4.98
C ASP A 148 -13.25 12.00 4.73
N ILE A 149 -12.06 12.02 5.33
CA ILE A 149 -11.07 10.93 5.22
C ILE A 149 -11.59 9.62 5.85
N TRP A 150 -12.53 9.71 6.79
CA TRP A 150 -13.19 8.59 7.45
C TRP A 150 -14.48 8.12 6.76
N ALA A 151 -14.91 8.81 5.70
CA ALA A 151 -16.03 8.34 4.89
C ALA A 151 -15.53 7.42 3.77
N GLY A 152 -16.04 6.19 3.76
CA GLY A 152 -15.90 5.27 2.63
C GLY A 152 -16.75 5.73 1.44
N LEU A 153 -16.41 5.30 0.23
CA LEU A 153 -17.32 5.45 -0.91
C LEU A 153 -18.38 4.35 -0.87
N GLN A 154 -19.62 4.67 -1.23
CA GLN A 154 -20.59 3.63 -1.56
C GLN A 154 -20.10 2.94 -2.84
N ALA A 155 -19.72 1.66 -2.72
CA ALA A 155 -19.24 0.88 -3.84
C ALA A 155 -20.32 0.78 -4.93
N LEU A 156 -19.96 1.07 -6.19
CA LEU A 156 -20.83 0.80 -7.33
C LEU A 156 -20.98 -0.72 -7.57
N ARG A 157 -20.00 -1.52 -7.11
CA ARG A 157 -19.98 -2.98 -7.02
C ARG A 157 -19.06 -3.41 -5.87
N ASP A 158 -19.50 -4.27 -4.95
CA ASP A 158 -18.61 -4.94 -3.99
C ASP A 158 -18.02 -6.20 -4.65
N ASP A 159 -16.80 -6.08 -5.13
CA ASP A 159 -16.02 -7.17 -5.72
C ASP A 159 -14.69 -7.38 -4.97
N SER A 160 -14.61 -6.93 -3.72
CA SER A 160 -13.47 -7.14 -2.81
C SER A 160 -13.07 -8.61 -2.63
N ALA A 161 -13.91 -9.55 -3.11
CA ALA A 161 -13.66 -10.99 -3.14
C ALA A 161 -13.51 -11.59 -4.57
N LYS A 162 -13.62 -10.79 -5.65
CA LYS A 162 -13.54 -11.32 -7.03
C LYS A 162 -12.10 -11.43 -7.52
N ARG A 163 -11.81 -12.56 -8.17
CA ARG A 163 -10.58 -12.80 -8.93
C ARG A 163 -10.42 -11.72 -10.01
N GLY A 164 -9.38 -10.90 -9.89
CA GLY A 164 -9.11 -9.83 -10.85
C GLY A 164 -7.75 -9.15 -10.71
N PHE A 165 -6.81 -9.74 -9.97
CA PHE A 165 -5.42 -9.29 -10.05
C PHE A 165 -4.73 -9.92 -11.26
N ILE A 166 -3.94 -9.09 -11.93
CA ILE A 166 -2.87 -9.50 -12.83
C ILE A 166 -2.00 -10.48 -12.02
N ASN A 167 -2.02 -11.76 -12.36
CA ASN A 167 -1.10 -12.72 -11.77
C ASN A 167 0.33 -12.34 -12.18
N TYR A 168 1.33 -12.74 -11.40
CA TYR A 168 2.72 -12.73 -11.87
C TYR A 168 2.80 -13.59 -13.16
N GLY A 169 2.85 -12.92 -14.32
CA GLY A 169 2.72 -13.55 -15.65
C GLY A 169 1.77 -12.81 -16.60
N ASP A 170 0.82 -12.02 -16.07
CA ASP A 170 -0.13 -11.22 -16.85
C ASP A 170 0.43 -9.83 -17.21
N LEU A 171 1.67 -9.53 -16.82
CA LEU A 171 2.37 -8.32 -17.24
C LEU A 171 2.81 -8.46 -18.71
N PRO A 172 2.51 -7.47 -19.57
CA PRO A 172 3.10 -7.44 -20.90
C PRO A 172 4.64 -7.41 -20.76
N PRO A 173 5.38 -8.00 -21.73
CA PRO A 173 6.82 -7.96 -21.71
C PRO A 173 7.31 -6.51 -21.60
N ALA A 174 8.40 -6.31 -20.87
CA ALA A 174 8.97 -4.98 -20.63
C ALA A 174 9.07 -4.20 -21.96
N PRO A 175 8.70 -2.91 -21.99
CA PRO A 175 8.81 -2.11 -23.19
C PRO A 175 10.25 -2.16 -23.69
N LYS A 176 10.44 -2.48 -24.98
CA LYS A 176 11.76 -2.52 -25.59
C LYS A 176 12.42 -1.14 -25.37
N PRO A 177 13.71 -1.10 -25.01
CA PRO A 177 14.40 0.17 -24.85
C PRO A 177 14.28 0.97 -26.15
N THR A 178 13.74 2.18 -26.04
CA THR A 178 13.64 3.11 -27.16
C THR A 178 15.05 3.41 -27.64
N PRO A 179 15.36 3.30 -28.94
CA PRO A 179 16.66 3.70 -29.45
C PRO A 179 16.88 5.19 -29.11
N GLU A 180 17.98 5.45 -28.43
CA GLU A 180 18.44 6.80 -28.11
C GLU A 180 18.52 7.59 -29.43
N ARG A 181 17.77 8.68 -29.55
CA ARG A 181 17.90 9.57 -30.71
C ARG A 181 19.29 10.17 -30.65
N ALA A 182 20.16 9.77 -31.58
CA ALA A 182 21.47 10.37 -31.79
C ALA A 182 21.33 11.90 -31.85
N ASN A 183 21.95 12.57 -30.89
CA ASN A 183 21.98 14.02 -30.79
C ASN A 183 22.90 14.58 -31.90
N THR A 184 22.36 14.77 -33.11
CA THR A 184 23.06 15.43 -34.21
C THR A 184 23.03 16.94 -34.01
N ASN A 185 23.83 17.46 -33.09
CA ASN A 185 24.08 18.91 -32.98
C ASN A 185 25.50 19.23 -32.52
N ALA A 186 26.47 18.56 -33.12
CA ALA A 186 27.89 18.88 -32.98
C ALA A 186 28.58 18.98 -34.35
N ASN A 187 28.11 19.88 -35.24
CA ASN A 187 28.97 20.42 -36.31
C ASN A 187 28.39 21.67 -37.01
N ARG A 188 28.30 22.80 -36.32
CA ARG A 188 28.19 24.14 -36.96
C ARG A 188 28.94 25.18 -36.14
N ASN A 189 30.26 25.07 -36.07
CA ASN A 189 31.13 26.23 -35.82
C ASN A 189 32.58 25.94 -36.21
N ALA A 190 32.81 25.79 -37.51
CA ALA A 190 34.13 25.79 -38.11
C ALA A 190 34.01 26.26 -39.57
N ASN A 191 33.68 27.54 -39.79
CA ASN A 191 34.00 28.26 -41.03
C ASN A 191 33.65 29.75 -40.92
N SER A 192 34.48 30.51 -40.20
CA SER A 192 34.56 31.95 -40.38
C SER A 192 35.95 32.44 -39.96
N ARG A 193 36.98 32.13 -40.76
CA ARG A 193 38.31 32.79 -40.70
C ARG A 193 39.19 32.30 -41.85
N THR A 194 38.98 32.84 -43.06
CA THR A 194 40.05 33.14 -44.03
C THR A 194 39.45 33.76 -45.29
N ARG A 195 39.67 35.07 -45.49
CA ARG A 195 40.10 35.66 -46.77
C ARG A 195 40.47 37.12 -46.52
N ALA A 196 41.77 37.34 -46.40
CA ALA A 196 42.42 38.60 -46.68
C ALA A 196 43.00 38.51 -48.11
N ARG A 197 42.77 39.56 -48.88
CA ARG A 197 43.36 40.02 -50.15
C ARG A 197 42.29 40.36 -51.18
#